data_AF-X0XDN9-F1
#
_entry.id   AF-X0XDN9-F1
#
_cell.length_a   1.000
_cell.length_b   1.000
_cell.length_c   1.000
_cell.angle_alpha   90.00
_cell.angle_beta   90.00
_cell.angle_gamma   90.00
#
_symmetry.space_group_name_H-M   'P 1'
#
loop_
_entity.id
_entity.type
_entity.pdbx_description
1 polymer ?
#
loop_
_entity_poly.entity_id
_entity_poly.type
_entity_poly.pdbx_seq_one_letter_code
_entity_poly.pdbx_strand_id
1 'polypeptide(L)'
;PHHCDVSMSTVLPIALKARPQALLFEASNPRHAHEWTVFRDSDIPEDKILIPGVIDSTTNFVEHPELVAERICRFADIVGKERVMAGTDCGFSTFAGFGAVDEDIVYAKLGSMVEGARLATRRLWP
;
A
#
# COMPACT_ATOMS: atom_id res chain seq x y z
N PRO A 1 17.69 -4.47 7.46
CA PRO A 1 16.88 -3.73 8.45
C PRO A 1 16.56 -2.30 7.97
N HIS A 2 15.28 -2.04 7.68
CA HIS A 2 14.66 -0.79 7.20
C HIS A 2 14.72 0.38 8.22
N HIS A 3 15.88 0.61 8.84
CA HIS A 3 16.07 1.61 9.89
C HIS A 3 16.65 2.94 9.38
N CYS A 4 17.17 2.94 8.16
CA CYS A 4 17.80 4.09 7.51
C CYS A 4 16.97 4.65 6.35
N ASP A 5 15.72 4.21 6.21
CA ASP A 5 14.86 4.67 5.12
C ASP A 5 14.57 6.17 5.26
N VAL A 6 14.63 6.87 4.13
CA VAL A 6 14.28 8.28 4.05
C VAL A 6 12.79 8.44 4.29
N SER A 7 12.39 9.43 5.08
CA SER A 7 10.98 9.64 5.40
C SER A 7 10.15 10.02 4.17
N MET A 8 8.89 9.60 4.17
CA MET A 8 7.94 9.93 3.11
C MET A 8 7.76 11.45 2.96
N SER A 9 7.86 12.22 4.06
CA SER A 9 7.77 13.69 4.03
C SER A 9 8.86 14.35 3.17
N THR A 10 10.00 13.67 2.98
CA THR A 10 11.09 14.13 2.13
C THR A 10 10.93 13.63 0.69
N VAL A 11 10.49 12.39 0.51
CA VAL A 11 10.41 11.74 -0.82
C VAL A 11 9.15 12.14 -1.60
N LEU A 12 7.99 12.21 -0.93
CA LEU A 12 6.70 12.41 -1.57
C LEU A 12 6.63 13.70 -2.42
N PRO A 13 7.09 14.88 -1.97
CA PRO A 13 7.06 16.09 -2.79
C PRO A 13 7.86 16.00 -4.09
N ILE A 14 8.86 15.11 -4.13
CA ILE A 14 9.67 14.84 -5.33
C ILE A 14 8.91 13.85 -6.22
N ALA A 15 8.38 12.77 -5.65
CA ALA A 15 7.64 11.74 -6.36
C ALA A 15 6.39 12.30 -7.06
N LEU A 16 5.66 13.23 -6.42
CA LEU A 16 4.46 13.85 -7.00
C LEU A 16 4.76 14.67 -8.27
N LYS A 17 5.99 15.15 -8.45
CA LYS A 17 6.43 15.88 -9.67
C LYS A 17 6.80 14.94 -10.83
N ALA A 18 6.95 13.64 -10.56
CA ALA A 18 7.33 12.69 -11.60
C ALA A 18 6.19 12.49 -12.61
N ARG A 19 6.54 12.12 -13.84
CA ARG A 19 5.59 11.87 -14.94
C ARG A 19 4.60 10.70 -14.71
N PRO A 20 4.93 9.60 -13.99
CA PRO A 20 4.00 8.49 -13.80
C PRO A 20 2.67 8.93 -13.17
N GLN A 21 1.57 8.39 -13.68
CA GLN A 21 0.25 8.69 -13.13
C GLN A 21 0.02 7.98 -11.79
N ALA A 22 0.44 6.72 -11.70
CA ALA A 22 0.28 5.92 -10.50
C ALA A 22 1.59 5.81 -9.70
N LEU A 23 1.50 5.97 -8.39
CA LEU A 23 2.63 5.84 -7.46
C LEU A 23 2.36 4.68 -6.51
N LEU A 24 3.21 3.64 -6.59
CA LEU A 24 3.23 2.54 -5.62
C LEU A 24 4.24 2.85 -4.52
N PHE A 25 3.85 2.62 -3.27
CA PHE A 25 4.68 2.89 -2.10
C PHE A 25 4.34 1.95 -0.95
N GLU A 26 5.30 1.76 -0.06
CA GLU A 26 5.13 0.95 1.13
C GLU A 26 4.23 1.65 2.16
N ALA A 27 3.21 0.94 2.65
CA ALA A 27 2.27 1.45 3.65
C ALA A 27 1.70 0.36 4.58
N SER A 28 2.13 -0.89 4.41
CA SER A 28 1.69 -2.01 5.26
C SER A 28 2.69 -2.32 6.37
N ASN A 29 3.98 -2.34 6.06
CA ASN A 29 5.00 -2.74 7.00
C ASN A 29 5.11 -1.76 8.19
N PRO A 30 5.59 -2.24 9.36
CA PRO A 30 5.63 -1.42 10.57
C PRO A 30 6.47 -0.15 10.46
N ARG A 31 7.43 -0.09 9.52
CA ARG A 31 8.26 1.10 9.32
C ARG A 31 7.47 2.23 8.67
N HIS A 32 6.68 1.91 7.64
CA HIS A 32 6.01 2.89 6.79
C HIS A 32 4.50 3.01 7.03
N ALA A 33 3.87 2.10 7.77
CA ALA A 33 2.42 2.08 8.00
C ALA A 33 1.84 3.34 8.66
N HIS A 34 2.67 4.15 9.32
CA HIS A 34 2.24 5.41 9.93
C HIS A 34 2.29 6.60 8.96
N GLU A 35 2.99 6.48 7.82
CA GLU A 35 3.27 7.60 6.91
C GLU A 35 2.09 7.99 6.02
N TRP A 36 0.96 7.29 6.11
CA TRP A 36 -0.31 7.71 5.48
C TRP A 36 -0.71 9.13 5.88
N THR A 37 -0.31 9.59 7.07
CA THR A 37 -0.56 10.97 7.52
C THR A 37 0.14 11.99 6.64
N VAL A 38 1.32 11.67 6.11
CA VAL A 38 2.05 12.53 5.16
C VAL A 38 1.25 12.72 3.88
N PHE A 39 0.61 11.65 3.36
CA PHE A 39 -0.26 11.75 2.20
C PHE A 39 -1.51 12.59 2.49
N ARG A 40 -2.14 12.39 3.66
CA ARG A 40 -3.31 13.18 4.09
C ARG A 40 -2.99 14.68 4.13
N ASP A 41 -1.80 15.03 4.59
CA ASP A 41 -1.38 16.42 4.79
C ASP A 41 -0.70 17.04 3.55
N SER A 42 -0.62 16.32 2.43
CA SER A 42 0.03 16.76 1.19
C SER A 42 -0.96 17.25 0.13
N ASP A 43 -0.52 18.19 -0.70
CA ASP A 43 -1.24 18.62 -1.90
C ASP A 43 -0.93 17.64 -3.07
N ILE A 44 -1.83 16.69 -3.29
CA ILE A 44 -1.67 15.61 -4.27
C ILE A 44 -2.35 16.02 -5.58
N PRO A 45 -1.64 16.08 -6.73
CA PRO A 45 -2.24 16.47 -8.00
C PRO A 45 -3.44 15.58 -8.38
N GLU A 46 -4.47 16.20 -8.96
CA GLU A 46 -5.76 15.54 -9.24
C GLU A 46 -5.65 14.34 -10.20
N ASP A 47 -4.62 14.32 -11.04
CA ASP A 47 -4.36 13.25 -12.00
C ASP A 47 -3.61 12.05 -11.39
N LYS A 48 -3.06 12.16 -10.18
CA LYS A 48 -2.32 11.07 -9.52
C LYS A 48 -3.24 9.99 -8.98
N ILE A 49 -2.79 8.74 -9.14
CA ILE A 49 -3.37 7.55 -8.54
C ILE A 49 -2.41 7.02 -7.48
N LEU A 50 -2.92 6.73 -6.28
CA LEU A 50 -2.13 6.14 -5.21
C LEU A 50 -2.29 4.62 -5.22
N ILE A 51 -1.17 3.90 -5.14
CA ILE A 51 -1.14 2.45 -4.95
C ILE A 51 -0.49 2.14 -3.60
N PRO A 52 -1.20 2.33 -2.47
CA PRO A 52 -0.65 1.99 -1.17
C PRO A 52 -0.41 0.48 -1.06
N GLY A 53 0.75 0.12 -0.53
CA GLY A 53 1.02 -1.22 -0.05
C GLY A 53 0.08 -1.56 1.11
N VAL A 54 -0.83 -2.51 0.91
CA VAL A 54 -1.77 -3.00 1.92
C VAL A 54 -1.42 -4.40 2.43
N ILE A 55 -0.39 -5.00 1.84
CA ILE A 55 0.22 -6.29 2.18
C ILE A 55 1.71 -6.08 2.42
N ASP A 56 2.20 -6.56 3.56
CA ASP A 56 3.63 -6.59 3.88
C ASP A 56 4.28 -7.79 3.18
N SER A 57 5.28 -7.52 2.34
CA SER A 57 6.01 -8.54 1.57
C SER A 57 7.19 -9.15 2.32
N THR A 58 7.41 -8.79 3.58
CA THR A 58 8.59 -9.19 4.39
C THR A 58 8.25 -10.11 5.55
N THR A 59 6.96 -10.43 5.76
CA THR A 59 6.49 -11.28 6.85
C THR A 59 5.60 -12.42 6.34
N ASN A 60 5.48 -13.48 7.13
CA ASN A 60 4.60 -14.61 6.85
C ASN A 60 3.19 -14.46 7.45
N PHE A 61 2.85 -13.29 8.02
CA PHE A 61 1.49 -13.04 8.50
C PHE A 61 0.57 -12.72 7.34
N VAL A 62 -0.51 -13.48 7.15
CA VAL A 62 -1.56 -13.11 6.20
C VAL A 62 -2.39 -11.99 6.83
N GLU A 63 -2.39 -10.82 6.20
CA GLU A 63 -3.16 -9.66 6.64
C GLU A 63 -4.65 -10.01 6.67
N HIS A 64 -5.40 -9.50 7.64
CA HIS A 64 -6.83 -9.75 7.69
C HIS A 64 -7.56 -8.90 6.62
N PRO A 65 -8.56 -9.43 5.90
CA PRO A 65 -9.28 -8.67 4.86
C PRO A 65 -9.89 -7.35 5.35
N GLU A 66 -10.38 -7.30 6.59
CA GLU A 66 -10.85 -6.06 7.22
C GLU A 66 -9.77 -4.98 7.33
N LEU A 67 -8.55 -5.36 7.74
CA LEU A 67 -7.42 -4.42 7.82
C LEU A 67 -7.01 -3.94 6.43
N VAL A 68 -7.01 -4.82 5.44
CA VAL A 68 -6.79 -4.44 4.03
C VAL A 68 -7.84 -3.42 3.60
N ALA A 69 -9.13 -3.67 3.87
CA ALA A 69 -10.21 -2.77 3.51
C ALA A 69 -10.09 -1.40 4.20
N GLU A 70 -9.75 -1.38 5.49
CA GLU A 70 -9.49 -0.14 6.24
C GLU A 70 -8.34 0.67 5.61
N ARG A 71 -7.25 0.00 5.20
CA ARG A 71 -6.12 0.66 4.54
C ARG A 71 -6.52 1.25 3.20
N ILE A 72 -7.28 0.53 2.38
CA ILE A 72 -7.78 1.05 1.09
C ILE A 72 -8.68 2.27 1.32
N CYS A 73 -9.69 2.14 2.20
CA CYS A 73 -10.61 3.24 2.52
C CYS A 73 -9.88 4.47 3.04
N ARG A 74 -8.86 4.30 3.88
CA ARG A 74 -8.05 5.40 4.40
C ARG A 74 -7.41 6.25 3.30
N PHE A 75 -6.87 5.64 2.25
CA PHE A 75 -6.31 6.40 1.12
C PHE A 75 -7.41 6.92 0.19
N ALA A 76 -8.53 6.21 0.06
CA ALA A 76 -9.69 6.68 -0.69
C ALA A 76 -10.31 7.94 -0.05
N ASP A 77 -10.25 8.09 1.27
CA ASP A 77 -10.69 9.30 1.97
C ASP A 77 -9.77 10.51 1.70
N ILE A 78 -8.53 10.27 1.26
CA ILE A 78 -7.54 11.32 0.95
C ILE A 78 -7.69 11.80 -0.51
N VAL A 79 -7.66 10.87 -1.48
CA VAL A 79 -7.64 11.21 -2.91
C VAL A 79 -8.95 10.90 -3.63
N GLY A 80 -9.93 10.31 -2.96
CA GLY A 80 -11.16 9.84 -3.58
C GLY A 80 -11.04 8.40 -4.09
N LYS A 81 -12.15 7.67 -4.01
CA LYS A 81 -12.25 6.23 -4.28
C LYS A 81 -11.83 5.78 -5.68
N GLU A 82 -11.91 6.65 -6.69
CA GLU A 82 -11.51 6.36 -8.07
C GLU A 82 -9.99 6.49 -8.30
N ARG A 83 -9.24 7.03 -7.31
CA ARG A 83 -7.79 7.30 -7.41
C ARG A 83 -6.95 6.44 -6.48
N VAL A 84 -7.45 5.25 -6.11
CA VAL A 84 -6.73 4.29 -5.27
C VAL A 84 -6.77 2.90 -5.88
N MET A 85 -5.61 2.23 -5.91
CA MET A 85 -5.49 0.81 -6.21
C MET A 85 -4.77 0.08 -5.07
N ALA A 86 -5.22 -1.10 -4.68
CA ALA A 86 -4.50 -1.89 -3.68
C ALA A 86 -3.20 -2.45 -4.26
N GLY A 87 -2.07 -2.30 -3.55
CA GLY A 87 -0.79 -2.89 -3.90
C GLY A 87 -0.19 -3.73 -2.78
N THR A 88 0.88 -4.45 -3.08
CA THR A 88 1.81 -4.98 -2.09
C THR A 88 2.89 -3.93 -1.81
N ASP A 89 3.49 -3.94 -0.61
CA ASP A 89 4.61 -3.03 -0.30
C ASP A 89 5.74 -3.16 -1.33
N CYS A 90 6.12 -4.40 -1.67
CA CYS A 90 7.11 -4.71 -2.70
C CYS A 90 6.82 -6.09 -3.34
N GLY A 91 7.75 -6.60 -4.14
CA GLY A 91 7.72 -7.97 -4.63
C GLY A 91 8.16 -8.98 -3.56
N PHE A 92 7.57 -10.18 -3.57
CA PHE A 92 7.83 -11.25 -2.60
C PHE A 92 9.17 -11.98 -2.79
N SER A 93 9.83 -11.81 -3.93
CA SER A 93 11.21 -12.27 -4.15
C SER A 93 12.23 -11.23 -3.68
N THR A 94 12.02 -10.66 -2.49
CA THR A 94 12.74 -9.46 -2.00
C THR A 94 14.24 -9.70 -1.81
N PHE A 95 14.67 -10.96 -1.65
CA PHE A 95 16.09 -11.36 -1.70
C PHE A 95 16.28 -12.44 -2.75
N ALA A 96 17.12 -12.17 -3.76
CA ALA A 96 17.52 -13.16 -4.75
C ALA A 96 18.12 -14.40 -4.06
N GLY A 97 17.34 -15.48 -4.01
CA GLY A 97 17.74 -16.78 -3.43
C GLY A 97 17.31 -17.05 -1.97
N PHE A 98 16.72 -16.08 -1.27
CA PHE A 98 16.15 -16.29 0.07
C PHE A 98 14.68 -15.86 0.06
N GLY A 99 13.79 -16.83 -0.16
CA GLY A 99 12.35 -16.63 -0.05
C GLY A 99 11.97 -16.28 1.39
N ALA A 100 11.82 -14.99 1.68
CA ALA A 100 11.39 -14.53 3.00
C ALA A 100 9.94 -14.94 3.32
N VAL A 101 9.15 -15.17 2.27
CA VAL A 101 7.75 -15.57 2.35
C VAL A 101 7.55 -16.83 1.51
N ASP A 102 6.89 -17.83 2.09
CA ASP A 102 6.54 -19.08 1.41
C ASP A 102 5.54 -18.81 0.28
N GLU A 103 5.66 -19.53 -0.84
CA GLU A 103 4.81 -19.34 -2.02
C GLU A 103 3.32 -19.49 -1.70
N ASP A 104 2.93 -20.48 -0.90
CA ASP A 104 1.52 -20.68 -0.52
C ASP A 104 1.02 -19.51 0.34
N ILE A 105 1.90 -18.93 1.17
CA ILE A 105 1.59 -17.73 1.97
C ILE A 105 1.47 -16.49 1.08
N VAL A 106 2.29 -16.37 0.02
CA VAL A 106 2.15 -15.30 -0.98
C VAL A 106 0.75 -15.34 -1.61
N TYR A 107 0.30 -16.50 -2.08
CA TYR A 107 -1.04 -16.62 -2.66
C TYR A 107 -2.14 -16.38 -1.63
N ALA A 108 -1.97 -16.82 -0.38
CA ALA A 108 -2.92 -16.53 0.70
C ALA A 108 -3.04 -15.02 0.98
N LYS A 109 -1.91 -14.29 0.99
CA LYS A 109 -1.88 -12.82 1.11
C LYS A 109 -2.59 -12.12 -0.04
N LEU A 110 -2.33 -12.55 -1.28
CA LEU A 110 -3.02 -12.01 -2.46
C LEU A 110 -4.54 -12.29 -2.41
N GLY A 111 -4.94 -13.49 -1.95
CA GLY A 111 -6.35 -13.81 -1.71
C GLY A 111 -7.00 -12.90 -0.67
N SER A 112 -6.30 -12.62 0.43
CA SER A 112 -6.76 -11.65 1.44
C SER A 112 -6.87 -10.24 0.87
N MET A 113 -5.92 -9.82 0.02
CA MET A 113 -5.97 -8.52 -0.66
C MET A 113 -7.23 -8.39 -1.53
N VAL A 114 -7.59 -9.45 -2.26
CA VAL A 114 -8.81 -9.49 -3.09
C VAL A 114 -10.08 -9.37 -2.23
N GLU A 115 -10.20 -10.12 -1.13
CA GLU A 115 -11.40 -10.02 -0.27
C GLU A 115 -11.47 -8.65 0.43
N GLY A 116 -10.33 -8.13 0.89
CA GLY A 116 -10.25 -6.78 1.46
C GLY A 116 -10.64 -5.69 0.47
N ALA A 117 -10.19 -5.79 -0.79
CA ALA A 117 -10.64 -4.90 -1.85
C ALA A 117 -12.15 -5.02 -2.10
N ARG A 118 -12.71 -6.24 -2.11
CA ARG A 118 -14.17 -6.46 -2.23
C ARG A 118 -14.94 -5.78 -1.10
N LEU A 119 -14.43 -5.85 0.13
CA LEU A 119 -15.00 -5.20 1.32
C LEU A 119 -14.94 -3.67 1.18
N ALA A 120 -13.79 -3.12 0.79
CA ALA A 120 -13.64 -1.69 0.53
C ALA A 120 -14.60 -1.21 -0.57
N THR A 121 -14.78 -1.99 -1.64
CA THR A 121 -15.76 -1.67 -2.69
C THR A 121 -17.18 -1.56 -2.14
N ARG A 122 -17.61 -2.47 -1.27
CA ARG A 122 -18.95 -2.36 -0.65
C ARG A 122 -19.11 -1.11 0.22
N ARG A 123 -18.03 -0.58 0.79
CA ARG A 123 -18.06 0.62 1.65
C ARG A 123 -18.08 1.92 0.85
N LEU A 124 -17.30 1.96 -0.23
CA LEU A 124 -17.05 3.17 -1.01
C LEU A 124 -18.08 3.37 -2.15
N TRP A 125 -18.77 2.30 -2.57
CA TRP A 125 -19.84 2.33 -3.58
C TRP A 125 -21.11 1.62 -3.03
N PRO A 126 -21.85 2.27 -2.11
CA PRO A 126 -23.09 1.73 -1.54
C PRO A 126 -24.28 1.75 -2.51
#